data_AF-A0AAV0K2A9-F1
#
_entry.id   AF-A0AAV0K2A9-F1
#
_cell.length_a   1.000
_cell.length_b   1.000
_cell.length_c   1.000
_cell.angle_alpha   90.00
_cell.angle_beta   90.00
_cell.angle_gamma   90.00
#
_symmetry.space_group_name_H-M   'P 1'
#
loop_
_entity.id
_entity.type
_entity.pdbx_description
1 polymer ?
#
loop_
_entity_poly.entity_id
_entity_poly.type
_entity_poly.pdbx_seq_one_letter_code
_entity_poly.pdbx_strand_id
1 'polypeptide(L)'
;MAAHSELAEEGAIEIVIIKTTGDKILSQPLADIGGKGLFTKEIDEALINGDIDIAVHSMKDVPTYLPEQTILPCNMEREDVRDAFISLNASSLADLAAGSIIGTASLRRKSQILHRYPSLKVSIF
;
A
#
# COMPACT_ATOMS: atom_id res chain seq x y z
N MET A 1 4.62 24.00 -19.74
CA MET A 1 5.91 23.43 -20.20
C MET A 1 6.32 22.38 -19.19
N ALA A 2 6.84 21.23 -19.62
CA ALA A 2 7.42 20.26 -18.67
C ALA A 2 8.56 20.93 -17.90
N ALA A 3 8.67 20.65 -16.60
CA ALA A 3 9.72 21.22 -15.76
C ALA A 3 11.13 20.74 -16.18
N HIS A 4 11.20 19.57 -16.81
CA HIS A 4 12.41 18.92 -17.32
C HIS A 4 12.12 18.40 -18.73
N SER A 5 12.49 19.17 -19.75
CA SER A 5 12.24 18.81 -21.15
C SER A 5 13.08 17.62 -21.61
N GLU A 6 14.25 17.46 -21.02
CA GLU A 6 15.20 16.37 -21.26
C GLU A 6 14.64 14.98 -20.89
N LEU A 7 13.71 14.92 -19.92
CA LEU A 7 13.06 13.69 -19.51
C LEU A 7 11.85 13.31 -20.39
N ALA A 8 11.49 14.16 -21.37
CA ALA A 8 10.37 13.91 -22.27
C ALA A 8 10.78 13.11 -23.53
N GLU A 9 12.09 12.91 -23.75
CA GLU A 9 12.59 12.12 -24.87
C GLU A 9 12.32 10.63 -24.67
N GLU A 10 12.01 9.91 -25.75
CA GLU A 10 11.80 8.47 -25.72
C GLU A 10 13.06 7.76 -25.21
N GLY A 11 12.91 6.93 -24.17
CA GLY A 11 14.03 6.25 -23.51
C GLY A 11 14.78 7.07 -22.45
N ALA A 12 14.39 8.32 -22.18
CA ALA A 12 14.98 9.11 -21.09
C ALA A 12 14.58 8.61 -19.68
N ILE A 13 13.49 7.84 -19.58
CA ILE A 13 13.00 7.23 -18.34
C ILE A 13 12.84 5.73 -18.55
N GLU A 14 13.39 4.94 -17.64
CA GLU A 14 13.19 3.49 -17.57
C GLU A 14 12.33 3.13 -16.34
N ILE A 15 11.41 2.18 -16.51
CA ILE A 15 10.63 1.62 -15.41
C ILE A 15 11.26 0.29 -14.98
N VAL A 16 11.93 0.31 -13.83
CA VAL A 16 12.55 -0.88 -13.23
C VAL A 16 11.54 -1.53 -12.27
N ILE A 17 11.01 -2.70 -12.65
CA ILE A 17 10.06 -3.45 -11.83
C ILE A 17 10.82 -4.31 -10.81
N ILE A 18 10.69 -3.96 -9.53
CA ILE A 18 11.33 -4.68 -8.42
C ILE A 18 10.28 -5.48 -7.65
N LYS A 19 10.50 -6.80 -7.52
CA LYS A 19 9.58 -7.71 -6.83
C LYS A 19 9.93 -7.84 -5.36
N THR A 20 9.03 -7.40 -4.49
CA THR A 20 9.27 -7.34 -3.05
C THR A 20 8.91 -8.63 -2.33
N THR A 21 9.37 -8.79 -1.10
CA THR A 21 8.95 -9.90 -0.24
C THR A 21 7.42 -9.87 -0.01
N GLY A 22 6.82 -8.69 0.13
CA GLY A 22 5.37 -8.51 0.23
C GLY A 22 4.59 -9.04 -0.97
N ASP A 23 5.17 -8.98 -2.17
CA ASP A 23 4.56 -9.56 -3.39
C ASP A 23 4.67 -11.08 -3.45
N LYS A 24 5.64 -11.66 -2.73
CA LYS A 24 5.90 -13.11 -2.73
C LYS A 24 5.08 -13.84 -1.67
N ILE A 25 4.82 -13.19 -0.53
CA ILE A 25 4.13 -13.81 0.61
C ILE A 25 2.66 -13.37 0.62
N LEU A 26 1.81 -14.12 -0.09
CA LEU A 26 0.37 -13.90 -0.15
C LEU A 26 -0.45 -14.87 0.71
N SER A 27 0.20 -15.88 1.31
CA SER A 27 -0.47 -17.01 1.98
C SER A 27 -0.65 -16.84 3.49
N GLN A 28 -0.24 -15.70 4.06
CA GLN A 28 -0.28 -15.46 5.50
C GLN A 28 -0.75 -14.03 5.79
N PRO A 29 -1.45 -13.78 6.91
CA PRO A 29 -1.85 -12.43 7.30
C PRO A 29 -0.66 -11.50 7.49
N LEU A 30 -0.74 -10.27 6.97
CA LEU A 30 0.33 -9.27 7.06
C LEU A 30 0.77 -8.96 8.51
N ALA A 31 -0.16 -9.07 9.46
CA ALA A 31 0.12 -8.89 10.89
C ALA A 31 1.08 -9.95 11.45
N ASP A 32 1.09 -11.15 10.85
CA ASP A 32 1.87 -12.29 11.32
C ASP A 32 3.24 -12.37 10.64
N ILE A 33 3.44 -11.67 9.52
CA ILE A 33 4.64 -11.77 8.67
C ILE A 33 5.87 -11.08 9.27
N GLY A 34 5.74 -10.29 10.35
CA GLY A 34 6.87 -9.81 11.17
C GLY A 34 8.09 -9.29 10.39
N GLY A 35 8.14 -8.00 10.06
CA GLY A 35 9.28 -7.40 9.38
C GLY A 35 9.00 -5.96 8.98
N LYS A 36 9.95 -5.05 9.18
CA LYS A 36 9.81 -3.66 8.71
C LYS A 36 10.10 -3.63 7.21
N GLY A 37 9.29 -2.89 6.45
CA GLY A 37 9.55 -2.63 5.03
C GLY A 37 9.20 -3.77 4.07
N LEU A 38 8.17 -4.58 4.35
CA LEU A 38 7.77 -5.72 3.50
C LEU A 38 7.59 -5.39 2.01
N PHE A 39 7.17 -4.15 1.71
CA PHE A 39 6.94 -3.66 0.35
C PHE A 39 7.96 -2.62 -0.10
N THR A 40 8.96 -2.29 0.71
CA THR A 40 9.95 -1.25 0.37
C THR A 40 11.38 -1.76 0.35
N LYS A 41 11.71 -2.80 1.14
CA LYS A 41 13.08 -3.24 1.37
C LYS A 41 13.88 -3.45 0.08
N GLU A 42 13.36 -4.24 -0.86
CA GLU A 42 14.09 -4.53 -2.11
C GLU A 42 14.24 -3.29 -3.01
N ILE A 43 13.31 -2.34 -2.92
CA ILE A 43 13.37 -1.06 -3.65
C ILE A 43 14.39 -0.14 -2.97
N ASP A 44 14.40 -0.09 -1.64
CA ASP A 44 15.33 0.68 -0.82
C ASP A 44 16.79 0.20 -1.08
N GLU A 45 17.00 -1.12 -1.15
CA GLU A 45 18.31 -1.71 -1.48
C GLU A 45 18.77 -1.36 -2.90
N ALA A 46 17.87 -1.41 -3.88
CA ALA A 46 18.17 -1.00 -5.26
C ALA A 46 18.55 0.50 -5.34
N LEU A 47 17.87 1.36 -4.60
CA LEU A 47 18.18 2.80 -4.53
C LEU A 47 19.56 3.02 -3.89
N ILE A 48 19.85 2.34 -2.78
CA ILE A 48 21.13 2.44 -2.07
C ILE A 48 22.30 1.95 -2.92
N ASN A 49 22.11 0.86 -3.67
CA ASN A 49 23.14 0.28 -4.53
C ASN A 49 23.34 1.03 -5.85
N GLY A 50 22.46 1.99 -6.18
CA GLY A 50 22.49 2.74 -7.44
C GLY A 50 21.93 1.95 -8.63
N ASP A 51 21.12 0.92 -8.39
CA ASP A 51 20.40 0.18 -9.44
C ASP A 51 19.19 0.97 -9.97
N ILE A 52 18.69 1.93 -9.20
CA ILE A 52 17.65 2.90 -9.59
C ILE A 52 18.00 4.29 -9.06
N ASP A 53 17.54 5.34 -9.76
CA ASP A 53 17.78 6.74 -9.36
C ASP A 53 16.74 7.26 -8.36
N ILE A 54 15.48 6.80 -8.50
CA ILE A 54 14.36 7.18 -7.63
C ILE A 54 13.47 5.97 -7.35
N ALA A 55 12.83 6.01 -6.18
CA ALA A 55 11.82 5.04 -5.78
C ALA A 55 10.44 5.71 -5.62
N VAL A 56 9.40 5.04 -6.12
CA VAL A 56 8.01 5.51 -6.01
C VAL A 56 7.22 4.54 -5.14
N HIS A 57 6.60 5.06 -4.08
CA HIS A 57 5.85 4.25 -3.12
C HIS A 57 4.44 4.79 -2.91
N SER A 58 3.52 3.88 -2.55
CA SER A 58 2.34 4.28 -1.79
C SER A 58 2.78 4.73 -0.40
N MET A 59 2.53 5.99 -0.03
CA MET A 59 3.06 6.56 1.22
C MET A 59 2.63 5.80 2.49
N LYS A 60 1.48 5.13 2.46
CA LYS A 60 0.99 4.31 3.59
C LYS A 60 1.87 3.09 3.89
N ASP A 61 2.66 2.65 2.91
CA ASP A 61 3.48 1.45 2.97
C ASP A 61 4.96 1.77 3.28
N VAL A 62 5.33 3.06 3.30
CA VAL A 62 6.67 3.53 3.68
C VAL A 62 6.85 3.40 5.20
N PRO A 63 7.92 2.75 5.67
CA PRO A 63 8.22 2.67 7.10
C PRO A 63 8.40 4.05 7.74
N THR A 64 8.12 4.17 9.04
CA THR A 64 8.29 5.42 9.79
C THR A 64 9.75 5.86 9.92
N TYR A 65 10.69 4.91 9.84
CA TYR A 65 12.11 5.16 9.77
C TYR A 65 12.59 4.87 8.36
N LEU A 66 13.16 5.88 7.72
CA LEU A 66 13.76 5.71 6.41
C LEU A 66 15.09 4.92 6.54
N PRO A 67 15.42 4.07 5.55
CA PRO A 67 16.74 3.47 5.45
C PRO A 67 17.84 4.54 5.48
N GLU A 68 18.97 4.21 6.07
CA GLU A 68 20.16 5.06 5.96
C GLU A 68 20.51 5.28 4.49
N GLN A 69 21.13 6.42 4.17
CA GLN A 69 21.53 6.81 2.80
C GLN A 69 20.36 7.11 1.85
N THR A 70 19.11 7.07 2.33
CA THR A 70 17.92 7.48 1.58
C THR A 70 17.29 8.75 2.17
N ILE A 71 16.53 9.47 1.34
CA ILE A 71 15.68 10.59 1.74
C ILE A 71 14.34 10.49 1.04
N LEU A 72 13.29 11.06 1.64
CA LEU A 72 11.96 11.16 1.02
C LEU A 72 11.56 12.65 0.91
N PRO A 73 12.08 13.38 -0.10
CA PRO A 73 11.88 14.81 -0.21
C PRO A 73 10.60 15.20 -0.96
N CYS A 74 9.91 14.23 -1.56
CA CYS A 74 8.81 14.48 -2.49
C CYS A 74 7.54 13.73 -2.09
N ASN A 75 6.42 14.47 -2.02
CA ASN A 75 5.09 13.90 -2.09
C ASN A 75 4.33 14.60 -3.22
N MET A 76 3.68 13.80 -4.05
CA MET A 76 2.77 14.30 -5.07
C MET A 76 1.48 14.86 -4.42
N GLU A 77 0.68 15.56 -5.20
CA GLU A 77 -0.66 15.96 -4.77
C GLU A 77 -1.45 14.74 -4.28
N ARG A 78 -2.09 14.89 -3.12
CA ARG A 78 -2.73 13.76 -2.44
C ARG A 78 -4.08 13.48 -3.08
N GLU A 79 -4.25 12.26 -3.54
CA GLU A 79 -5.53 11.74 -4.02
C GLU A 79 -6.54 11.48 -2.89
N ASP A 80 -7.77 11.11 -3.27
CA ASP A 80 -8.84 10.79 -2.31
C ASP A 80 -8.38 9.76 -1.27
N VAL A 81 -8.56 10.12 0.01
CA VAL A 81 -8.07 9.37 1.16
C VAL A 81 -9.09 8.39 1.72
N ARG A 82 -10.32 8.40 1.22
CA ARG A 82 -11.45 7.65 1.78
C ARG A 82 -11.33 6.16 1.47
N ASP A 83 -11.78 5.34 2.42
CA ASP A 83 -12.04 3.94 2.14
C ASP A 83 -13.33 3.80 1.30
N ALA A 84 -13.32 2.88 0.34
CA ALA A 84 -14.50 2.54 -0.45
C ALA A 84 -15.16 1.26 0.07
N PHE A 85 -16.49 1.22 0.04
CA PHE A 85 -17.26 -0.01 0.26
C PHE A 85 -17.54 -0.68 -1.08
N ILE A 86 -17.18 -1.95 -1.21
CA ILE A 86 -17.33 -2.73 -2.44
C ILE A 86 -18.19 -3.95 -2.13
N SER A 87 -19.33 -4.08 -2.81
CA SER A 87 -20.25 -5.21 -2.67
C SER A 87 -21.09 -5.36 -3.94
N LEU A 88 -21.45 -6.60 -4.25
CA LEU A 88 -22.38 -6.92 -5.34
C LEU A 88 -23.85 -6.83 -4.90
N ASN A 89 -24.10 -6.99 -3.60
CA ASN A 89 -25.45 -7.29 -3.07
C ASN A 89 -25.97 -6.24 -2.09
N ALA A 90 -25.17 -5.22 -1.76
CA ALA A 90 -25.52 -4.18 -0.79
C ALA A 90 -24.90 -2.84 -1.22
N SER A 91 -25.52 -1.73 -0.84
CA SER A 91 -25.04 -0.38 -1.16
C SER A 91 -24.18 0.23 -0.05
N SER A 92 -24.29 -0.28 1.18
CA SER A 92 -23.51 0.16 2.33
C SER A 92 -23.26 -0.95 3.33
N LEU A 93 -22.37 -0.69 4.30
CA LEU A 93 -22.16 -1.56 5.46
C LEU A 93 -23.43 -1.73 6.32
N ALA A 94 -24.29 -0.71 6.37
CA ALA A 94 -25.51 -0.74 7.17
C ALA A 94 -26.61 -1.64 6.58
N ASP A 95 -26.54 -1.92 5.27
CA ASP A 95 -27.50 -2.76 4.56
C ASP A 95 -27.16 -4.26 4.69
N LEU A 96 -26.00 -4.60 5.26
CA LEU A 96 -25.57 -5.98 5.42
C LEU A 96 -26.35 -6.65 6.55
N ALA A 97 -26.81 -7.88 6.30
CA ALA A 97 -27.43 -8.71 7.31
C ALA A 97 -26.44 -9.03 8.45
N ALA A 98 -26.97 -9.22 9.66
CA ALA A 98 -26.17 -9.65 10.79
C ALA A 98 -25.43 -10.97 10.45
N GLY A 99 -24.15 -11.04 10.81
CA GLY A 99 -23.29 -12.18 10.51
C GLY A 99 -22.65 -12.17 9.12
N SER A 100 -22.95 -11.21 8.24
CA SER A 100 -22.26 -11.06 6.95
C SER A 100 -20.74 -10.91 7.14
N ILE A 101 -19.99 -11.45 6.18
CA ILE A 101 -18.53 -11.50 6.20
C ILE A 101 -17.95 -10.37 5.36
N ILE A 102 -17.04 -9.60 5.94
CA ILE A 102 -16.26 -8.56 5.26
C ILE A 102 -14.80 -8.99 5.18
N GLY A 103 -14.23 -8.96 3.98
CA GLY A 103 -12.81 -9.23 3.74
C GLY A 103 -11.94 -8.00 3.96
N THR A 104 -11.05 -8.03 4.95
CA THR A 104 -9.95 -7.06 5.04
C THR A 104 -8.83 -7.55 5.96
N ALA A 105 -7.58 -7.45 5.49
CA ALA A 105 -6.39 -7.69 6.29
C ALA A 105 -5.99 -6.49 7.18
N SER A 106 -6.65 -5.33 7.02
CA SER A 106 -6.31 -4.11 7.75
C SER A 106 -6.93 -4.11 9.14
N LEU A 107 -6.10 -4.18 10.19
CA LEU A 107 -6.56 -4.01 11.57
C LEU A 107 -7.24 -2.65 11.80
N ARG A 108 -6.77 -1.59 11.13
CA ARG A 108 -7.39 -0.26 11.13
C ARG A 108 -8.84 -0.30 10.64
N ARG A 109 -9.09 -0.99 9.53
CA ARG A 109 -10.47 -1.12 8.98
C ARG A 109 -11.32 -2.04 9.86
N LYS A 110 -10.77 -3.19 10.25
CA LYS A 110 -11.44 -4.17 11.11
C LYS A 110 -11.95 -3.54 12.40
N SER A 111 -11.09 -2.81 13.12
CA SER A 111 -11.46 -2.20 14.41
C SER A 111 -12.60 -1.20 14.25
N GLN A 112 -12.53 -0.31 13.26
CA GLN A 112 -13.55 0.71 13.01
C GLN A 112 -14.88 0.10 12.54
N ILE A 113 -14.85 -0.93 11.69
CA ILE A 113 -16.06 -1.62 11.24
C ILE A 113 -16.75 -2.30 12.43
N LEU A 114 -16.02 -3.10 13.21
CA LEU A 114 -16.59 -3.84 14.34
C LEU A 114 -17.04 -2.91 15.49
N HIS A 115 -16.42 -1.74 15.64
CA HIS A 115 -16.88 -0.73 16.58
C HIS A 115 -18.27 -0.20 16.23
N ARG A 116 -18.54 0.08 14.95
CA ARG A 116 -19.82 0.64 14.49
C ARG A 116 -20.88 -0.43 14.18
N TYR A 117 -20.45 -1.58 13.66
CA TYR A 117 -21.31 -2.67 13.19
C TYR A 117 -20.90 -3.99 13.86
N PRO A 118 -21.14 -4.16 15.17
CA PRO A 118 -20.66 -5.31 15.94
C PRO A 118 -21.33 -6.64 15.54
N SER A 119 -22.44 -6.59 14.80
CA SER A 119 -23.12 -7.78 14.29
C SER A 119 -22.44 -8.39 13.06
N LEU A 120 -21.50 -7.68 12.42
CA LEU A 120 -20.78 -8.15 11.24
C LEU A 120 -19.54 -8.97 11.63
N LYS A 121 -19.04 -9.77 10.69
CA LYS A 121 -17.80 -10.55 10.86
C LYS A 121 -16.72 -10.03 9.92
N VAL A 122 -15.48 -9.94 10.39
CA VAL A 122 -14.33 -9.54 9.58
C VAL A 122 -13.34 -10.69 9.47
N SER A 123 -12.98 -11.07 8.24
CA SER A 123 -12.08 -12.18 7.94
C SER A 123 -10.88 -11.71 7.09
N ILE A 124 -9.73 -12.35 7.30
CA ILE A 124 -8.53 -12.25 6.48
C ILE A 124 -8.52 -13.53 5.64
N PHE A 125 -8.48 -13.40 4.32
CA PHE A 125 -8.25 -14.52 3.41
C PHE A 125 -6.78 -14.52 3.00
#